data_AF-A0A662B6R7-F1
#
_entry.id   AF-A0A662B6R7-F1
#
_cell.length_a   1.000
_cell.length_b   1.000
_cell.length_c   1.000
_cell.angle_alpha   90.00
_cell.angle_beta   90.00
_cell.angle_gamma   90.00
#
_symmetry.space_group_name_H-M   'P 1'
#
loop_
_entity.id
_entity.type
_entity.pdbx_description
1 polymer ?
#
loop_
_entity_poly.entity_id
_entity_poly.type
_entity_poly.pdbx_seq_one_letter_code
_entity_poly.pdbx_strand_id
1 'polypeptide(L)'
;MELSTVKFNKLDQPEFFKELRKRVNKYFEENNISKKANLNMKFKTAFMICLYFVPFVLMITGLVSSLWPVMFMWVLMGFGMSGIGLSIMHDANHGSYSDNKTVNNLLGYLINFVGAYHANWKIQHNV
;
A
#
# COMPACT_ATOMS: atom_id res chain seq x y z
N MET A 1 -28.01 -12.26 24.09
CA MET A 1 -27.36 -11.05 24.66
C MET A 1 -26.97 -10.18 23.48
N GLU A 2 -27.64 -9.05 23.25
CA GLU A 2 -27.20 -8.13 22.19
C GLU A 2 -25.94 -7.40 22.67
N LEU A 3 -24.84 -7.59 21.94
CA LEU A 3 -23.60 -6.87 22.21
C LEU A 3 -23.75 -5.47 21.62
N SER A 4 -23.65 -4.45 22.48
CA SER A 4 -23.60 -3.07 22.01
C SER A 4 -22.33 -2.88 21.17
N THR A 5 -22.51 -2.63 19.87
CA THR A 5 -21.38 -2.38 18.98
C THR A 5 -20.84 -0.99 19.24
N VAL A 6 -19.61 -0.87 19.76
CA VAL A 6 -18.92 0.42 19.88
C VAL A 6 -18.71 0.97 18.46
N LYS A 7 -19.30 2.12 18.17
CA LYS A 7 -19.14 2.83 16.90
C LYS A 7 -18.61 4.22 17.16
N PHE A 8 -17.84 4.74 16.22
CA PHE A 8 -17.36 6.12 16.27
C PHE A 8 -18.55 7.09 16.35
N ASN A 9 -18.54 7.98 17.34
CA ASN A 9 -19.62 8.95 17.53
C ASN A 9 -19.49 10.07 16.50
N LYS A 10 -20.33 10.02 15.46
CA LYS A 10 -20.39 11.05 14.41
C LYS A 10 -21.25 12.26 14.78
N LEU A 11 -22.00 12.17 15.88
CA LEU A 11 -22.91 13.22 16.35
C LEU A 11 -22.22 14.19 17.31
N ASP A 12 -21.17 13.74 17.99
CA ASP A 12 -20.34 14.60 18.82
C ASP A 12 -19.34 15.38 17.94
N GLN A 13 -19.41 16.70 18.01
CA GLN A 13 -18.60 17.65 17.24
C GLN A 13 -18.57 17.39 15.70
N PRO A 14 -19.72 17.37 15.01
CA PRO A 14 -19.78 17.07 13.58
C PRO A 14 -19.01 18.09 12.72
N GLU A 15 -18.89 19.32 13.20
CA GLU A 15 -18.15 20.39 12.52
C GLU A 15 -16.64 20.13 12.45
N PHE A 16 -16.08 19.35 13.38
CA PHE A 16 -14.65 19.01 13.36
C PHE A 16 -14.27 18.28 12.07
N PHE A 17 -15.01 17.22 11.70
CA PHE A 17 -14.73 16.45 10.48
C PHE A 17 -14.91 17.27 9.21
N LYS A 18 -15.94 18.12 9.19
CA LYS A 18 -16.24 18.99 8.05
C LYS A 18 -15.13 20.02 7.84
N GLU A 19 -14.71 20.69 8.92
CA GLU A 19 -13.66 21.70 8.86
C GLU A 19 -12.28 21.07 8.57
N LEU A 20 -11.97 19.90 9.14
CA LEU A 20 -10.76 19.14 8.82
C LEU A 20 -10.68 18.81 7.32
N ARG A 21 -11.73 18.21 6.76
CA ARG A 21 -11.77 17.86 5.33
C ARG A 21 -11.66 19.10 4.44
N LYS A 22 -12.35 20.18 4.80
CA LYS A 22 -12.27 21.46 4.08
C LYS A 22 -10.83 21.98 4.03
N ARG A 23 -10.14 22.05 5.17
CA ARG A 23 -8.77 22.56 5.26
C ARG A 23 -7.76 21.67 4.53
N VAL A 24 -7.87 20.34 4.67
CA VAL A 24 -7.01 19.40 3.94
C VAL A 24 -7.20 19.53 2.44
N ASN A 25 -8.46 19.58 1.95
CA ASN A 25 -8.72 19.74 0.52
C ASN A 25 -8.18 21.07 -0.03
N LYS A 26 -8.43 22.15 0.71
CA LYS A 26 -7.94 23.50 0.38
C LYS A 26 -6.41 23.52 0.24
N TYR A 27 -5.67 22.84 1.11
CA TYR A 27 -4.21 22.73 1.00
C TYR A 27 -3.77 22.15 -0.35
N PHE A 28 -4.38 21.05 -0.80
CA PHE A 28 -4.00 20.44 -2.09
C PHE A 28 -4.32 21.35 -3.28
N GLU A 29 -5.47 22.04 -3.24
CA GLU A 29 -5.91 22.97 -4.29
C GLU A 29 -5.00 24.22 -4.36
N GLU A 30 -4.74 24.88 -3.23
CA GLU A 30 -3.90 26.09 -3.19
C GLU A 30 -2.45 25.82 -3.58
N ASN A 31 -1.94 24.62 -3.31
CA ASN A 31 -0.57 24.23 -3.68
C ASN A 31 -0.50 23.54 -5.05
N ASN A 32 -1.61 23.39 -5.77
CA ASN A 32 -1.70 22.72 -7.06
C ASN A 32 -1.03 21.32 -7.06
N ILE A 33 -1.24 20.55 -5.98
CA ILE A 33 -0.71 19.20 -5.82
C ILE A 33 -1.85 18.18 -5.81
N SER A 34 -1.61 17.04 -6.46
CA SER A 34 -2.58 15.95 -6.45
C SER A 34 -2.64 15.25 -5.08
N LYS A 35 -3.82 14.75 -4.72
CA LYS A 35 -4.03 13.84 -3.59
C LYS A 35 -3.62 12.39 -3.92
N LYS A 36 -3.23 12.13 -5.17
CA LYS A 36 -2.78 10.83 -5.66
C LYS A 36 -1.25 10.69 -5.62
N ALA A 37 -0.75 9.52 -6.02
CA ALA A 37 0.68 9.23 -6.04
C ALA A 37 1.46 10.23 -6.92
N ASN A 38 2.45 10.88 -6.33
CA ASN A 38 3.45 11.70 -7.02
C ASN A 38 4.61 10.85 -7.59
N LEU A 39 5.61 11.49 -8.19
CA LEU A 39 6.77 10.80 -8.75
C LEU A 39 7.56 10.01 -7.70
N ASN A 40 7.71 10.54 -6.48
CA ASN A 40 8.41 9.85 -5.40
C ASN A 40 7.69 8.54 -5.02
N MET A 41 6.35 8.55 -5.00
CA MET A 41 5.56 7.35 -4.77
C MET A 41 5.74 6.31 -5.89
N LYS A 42 5.80 6.75 -7.14
CA LYS A 42 6.05 5.85 -8.29
C LYS A 42 7.44 5.24 -8.25
N PHE A 43 8.46 6.04 -7.92
CA PHE A 43 9.83 5.55 -7.74
C PHE A 43 9.90 4.53 -6.59
N LYS A 44 9.35 4.87 -5.42
CA LYS A 44 9.26 3.95 -4.28
C LYS A 44 8.57 2.64 -4.67
N THR A 45 7.51 2.72 -5.48
CA THR A 45 6.78 1.54 -5.96
C THR A 45 7.67 0.65 -6.82
N ALA A 46 8.31 1.20 -7.85
CA ALA A 46 9.22 0.44 -8.70
C ALA A 46 10.37 -0.16 -7.90
N PHE A 47 10.98 0.62 -7.00
CA PHE A 47 12.06 0.17 -6.13
C PHE A 47 11.64 -1.03 -5.26
N MET A 48 10.51 -0.96 -4.55
CA MET A 48 10.07 -2.05 -3.67
C MET A 48 9.66 -3.31 -4.44
N ILE A 49 9.06 -3.16 -5.62
CA ILE A 49 8.76 -4.30 -6.51
C ILE A 49 10.07 -4.96 -6.96
N CYS A 50 11.05 -4.18 -7.43
CA CYS A 50 12.35 -4.70 -7.83
C CYS A 50 13.07 -5.37 -6.65
N LEU A 51 13.01 -4.79 -5.46
CA LEU A 51 13.64 -5.33 -4.25
C LEU A 51 13.08 -6.70 -3.84
N TYR A 52 11.85 -7.02 -4.26
CA TYR A 52 11.27 -8.36 -4.11
C TYR A 52 11.60 -9.28 -5.30
N PHE A 53 11.26 -8.86 -6.52
CA PHE A 53 11.31 -9.75 -7.69
C PHE A 53 12.71 -9.95 -8.27
N VAL A 54 13.61 -8.98 -8.19
CA VAL A 54 14.98 -9.14 -8.73
C VAL A 54 15.75 -10.20 -7.94
N PRO A 55 15.83 -10.16 -6.59
CA PRO A 55 16.45 -11.24 -5.82
C PRO A 55 15.81 -12.61 -6.09
N PHE A 56 14.48 -12.66 -6.20
CA PHE A 56 13.76 -13.89 -6.52
C PHE A 56 14.21 -14.50 -7.86
N VAL A 57 14.28 -13.68 -8.91
CA VAL A 57 14.72 -14.12 -10.25
C VAL A 57 16.19 -14.57 -10.24
N LEU A 58 17.07 -13.84 -9.54
CA LEU A 58 18.48 -14.23 -9.42
C LEU A 58 18.67 -15.58 -8.74
N MET A 59 17.86 -15.89 -7.72
CA MET A 59 17.90 -17.17 -7.04
C MET A 59 17.34 -18.31 -7.91
N ILE A 60 16.17 -18.12 -8.54
CA ILE A 60 15.51 -19.19 -9.29
C ILE A 60 16.24 -19.54 -10.61
N THR A 61 16.95 -18.58 -11.20
CA THR A 61 17.78 -18.81 -12.39
C THR A 61 19.13 -19.47 -12.06
N GLY A 62 19.47 -19.62 -10.77
CA GLY A 62 20.75 -20.17 -10.33
C GLY A 62 21.94 -19.22 -10.45
N LEU A 63 21.72 -17.96 -10.87
CA LEU A 63 22.75 -16.91 -10.88
C LEU A 63 23.27 -16.64 -9.47
N VAL A 64 22.43 -16.82 -8.45
CA VAL A 64 22.79 -16.76 -7.04
C VAL A 64 22.39 -18.08 -6.38
N SER A 65 23.38 -18.92 -6.08
CA SER A 65 23.15 -20.30 -5.58
C SER A 65 23.93 -20.65 -4.31
N SER A 66 24.96 -19.87 -3.95
CA SER A 66 25.71 -20.10 -2.71
C SER A 66 24.92 -19.65 -1.47
N LEU A 67 25.10 -20.37 -0.35
CA LEU A 67 24.33 -20.17 0.88
C LEU A 67 24.25 -18.70 1.33
N TRP A 68 25.39 -18.03 1.52
CA TRP A 68 25.40 -16.66 2.05
C TRP A 68 24.76 -15.62 1.11
N PRO A 69 25.08 -15.60 -0.20
CA PRO A 69 24.34 -14.79 -1.16
C PRO A 69 22.84 -15.05 -1.18
N VAL A 70 22.40 -16.31 -1.13
CA VAL A 70 20.97 -16.67 -1.07
C VAL A 70 20.32 -16.11 0.21
N MET A 71 20.97 -16.25 1.36
CA MET A 71 20.47 -15.68 2.62
C MET A 71 20.34 -14.15 2.54
N PHE A 72 21.29 -13.46 1.90
CA PHE A 72 21.20 -12.02 1.67
C PHE A 72 20.03 -11.66 0.75
N MET A 73 19.80 -12.42 -0.32
CA MET A 73 18.65 -12.21 -1.21
C MET A 73 17.32 -12.34 -0.47
N TRP A 74 17.18 -13.30 0.46
CA TRP A 74 16.00 -13.42 1.31
C TRP A 74 15.76 -12.18 2.19
N VAL A 75 16.83 -11.60 2.75
CA VAL A 75 16.72 -10.35 3.53
C VAL A 75 16.23 -9.20 2.66
N LEU A 76 16.78 -9.03 1.45
CA LEU A 76 16.32 -8.02 0.50
C LEU A 76 14.83 -8.23 0.15
N MET A 77 14.44 -9.47 -0.14
CA MET A 77 13.03 -9.80 -0.41
C MET A 77 12.12 -9.49 0.78
N GLY A 78 12.58 -9.67 2.02
CA GLY A 78 11.82 -9.29 3.22
C GLY A 78 11.49 -7.78 3.24
N PHE A 79 12.44 -6.93 2.86
CA PHE A 79 12.19 -5.49 2.70
C PHE A 79 11.26 -5.18 1.52
N GLY A 80 11.42 -5.87 0.39
CA GLY A 80 10.51 -5.73 -0.75
C GLY A 80 9.07 -6.13 -0.39
N MET A 81 8.91 -7.23 0.34
CA MET A 81 7.62 -7.73 0.82
C MET A 81 6.93 -6.73 1.76
N SER A 82 7.66 -6.17 2.72
CA SER A 82 7.10 -5.14 3.62
C SER A 82 6.73 -3.88 2.84
N GLY A 83 7.52 -3.46 1.85
CA GLY A 83 7.21 -2.33 0.97
C GLY A 83 5.96 -2.56 0.10
N ILE A 84 5.80 -3.76 -0.45
CA ILE A 84 4.58 -4.16 -1.18
C ILE A 84 3.36 -4.09 -0.27
N GLY A 85 3.44 -4.68 0.93
CA GLY A 85 2.33 -4.74 1.88
C GLY A 85 1.97 -3.40 2.53
N LEU A 86 2.94 -2.67 3.05
CA LEU A 86 2.70 -1.49 3.89
C LEU A 86 2.65 -0.18 3.11
N SER A 87 3.12 -0.16 1.86
CA SER A 87 3.10 1.05 1.04
C SER A 87 2.28 0.88 -0.23
N ILE A 88 2.68 -0.01 -1.14
CA ILE A 88 2.11 -0.02 -2.49
C ILE A 88 0.65 -0.48 -2.45
N MET A 89 0.41 -1.69 -1.92
CA MET A 89 -0.92 -2.28 -1.91
C MET A 89 -1.85 -1.56 -0.92
N HIS A 90 -1.31 -1.03 0.20
CA HIS A 90 -2.08 -0.26 1.18
C HIS A 90 -2.74 0.96 0.54
N ASP A 91 -1.93 1.82 -0.08
CA ASP A 91 -2.42 3.04 -0.75
C ASP A 91 -3.34 2.70 -1.94
N ALA A 92 -2.98 1.68 -2.71
CA ALA A 92 -3.78 1.24 -3.85
C ALA A 92 -5.13 0.64 -3.43
N ASN A 93 -5.20 -0.14 -2.36
CA ASN A 93 -6.45 -0.72 -1.87
C ASN A 93 -7.39 0.35 -1.29
N HIS A 94 -6.86 1.44 -0.72
CA HIS A 94 -7.62 2.64 -0.37
C HIS A 94 -8.02 3.51 -1.58
N GLY A 95 -7.54 3.18 -2.78
CA GLY A 95 -7.78 3.96 -3.99
C GLY A 95 -7.04 5.31 -4.01
N SER A 96 -6.06 5.53 -3.12
CA SER A 96 -5.30 6.79 -3.04
C SER A 96 -4.13 6.83 -4.02
N TYR A 97 -3.74 5.69 -4.60
CA TYR A 97 -2.60 5.65 -5.51
C TYR A 97 -2.88 6.35 -6.86
N SER A 98 -4.04 6.08 -7.48
CA SER A 98 -4.41 6.64 -8.80
C SER A 98 -5.88 7.03 -8.86
N ASP A 99 -6.25 7.88 -9.80
CA ASP A 99 -7.66 8.10 -10.18
C ASP A 99 -8.22 6.91 -11.00
N ASN A 100 -7.35 6.13 -11.65
CA ASN A 100 -7.76 4.96 -12.41
C ASN A 100 -7.92 3.75 -11.47
N LYS A 101 -9.15 3.24 -11.35
CA LYS A 101 -9.48 2.07 -10.52
C LYS A 101 -8.70 0.82 -10.93
N THR A 102 -8.43 0.62 -12.22
CA THR A 102 -7.65 -0.52 -12.74
C THR A 102 -6.21 -0.48 -12.25
N VAL A 103 -5.59 0.71 -12.22
CA VAL A 103 -4.22 0.87 -11.68
C VAL A 103 -4.19 0.53 -10.19
N ASN A 104 -5.16 1.03 -9.42
CA ASN A 104 -5.27 0.69 -8.00
C ASN A 104 -5.48 -0.82 -7.78
N ASN A 105 -6.35 -1.46 -8.57
CA ASN A 105 -6.58 -2.89 -8.45
C ASN A 105 -5.32 -3.71 -8.77
N LEU A 106 -4.61 -3.37 -9.86
CA LEU A 106 -3.39 -4.07 -10.25
C LEU A 106 -2.31 -3.98 -9.16
N LEU A 107 -2.09 -2.78 -8.62
CA LEU A 107 -1.14 -2.58 -7.52
C LEU A 107 -1.60 -3.24 -6.21
N GLY A 108 -2.90 -3.24 -5.94
CA GLY A 108 -3.49 -3.95 -4.80
C GLY A 108 -3.29 -5.47 -4.88
N TYR A 109 -3.32 -6.05 -6.09
CA TYR A 109 -3.09 -7.48 -6.30
C TYR A 109 -1.65 -7.93 -6.08
N LEU A 110 -0.68 -7.01 -6.00
CA LEU A 110 0.71 -7.36 -5.68
C LEU A 110 0.83 -8.08 -4.33
N ILE A 111 -0.10 -7.83 -3.40
CA ILE A 111 -0.15 -8.52 -2.11
C ILE A 111 -0.28 -10.05 -2.25
N ASN A 112 -0.88 -10.53 -3.36
CA ASN A 112 -1.07 -11.95 -3.62
C ASN A 112 0.27 -12.68 -3.82
N PHE A 113 1.29 -12.00 -4.37
CA PHE A 113 2.63 -12.57 -4.56
C PHE A 113 3.38 -12.78 -3.25
N VAL A 114 3.01 -12.06 -2.19
CA VAL A 114 3.65 -12.16 -0.88
C VAL A 114 2.83 -12.99 0.12
N GLY A 115 1.88 -13.79 -0.37
CA GLY A 115 1.13 -14.77 0.42
C GLY A 115 -0.09 -14.22 1.18
N ALA A 116 -0.49 -12.96 0.94
CA ALA A 116 -1.69 -12.38 1.51
C ALA A 116 -2.75 -12.09 0.44
N TYR A 117 -3.97 -11.73 0.83
CA TYR A 117 -5.09 -11.59 -0.12
C TYR A 117 -5.73 -10.20 -0.04
N HIS A 118 -5.76 -9.49 -1.17
CA HIS A 118 -6.22 -8.10 -1.25
C HIS A 118 -7.67 -7.91 -0.74
N ALA A 119 -8.59 -8.83 -1.02
CA ALA A 119 -9.99 -8.67 -0.58
C ALA A 119 -10.12 -8.91 0.93
N ASN A 120 -9.38 -9.88 1.49
CA ASN A 120 -9.33 -10.07 2.94
C ASN A 120 -8.78 -8.82 3.63
N TRP A 121 -7.73 -8.21 3.07
CA TRP A 121 -7.18 -6.96 3.60
C TRP A 121 -8.22 -5.84 3.61
N LYS A 122 -8.97 -5.64 2.52
CA LYS A 122 -10.03 -4.61 2.43
C LYS A 122 -11.14 -4.83 3.47
N ILE A 123 -11.57 -6.09 3.64
CA ILE A 123 -12.56 -6.46 4.67
C ILE A 123 -12.04 -6.11 6.06
N GLN A 124 -10.79 -6.47 6.39
CA GLN A 124 -10.18 -6.17 7.70
C GLN A 124 -10.03 -4.67 7.95
N HIS A 125 -9.81 -3.87 6.91
CA HIS A 125 -9.58 -2.43 7.01
C HIS A 125 -10.86 -1.60 6.80
N ASN A 126 -12.01 -2.25 6.59
CA ASN A 126 -13.30 -1.62 6.31
C ASN A 126 -13.22 -0.57 5.18
N VAL A 127 -12.57 -0.96 4.07
CA VAL A 127 -12.32 -0.12 2.88
C VAL A 127 -13.32 -0.41 1.78
#